data_AF-A0A496WIM7-F1
#
_entry.id   AF-A0A496WIM7-F1
#
_cell.length_a   1.000
_cell.length_b   1.000
_cell.length_c   1.000
_cell.angle_alpha   90.00
_cell.angle_beta   90.00
_cell.angle_gamma   90.00
#
_symmetry.space_group_name_H-M   'P 1'
#
loop_
_entity.id
_entity.type
_entity.pdbx_description
1 polymer ?
#
loop_
_entity_poly.entity_id
_entity_poly.type
_entity_poly.pdbx_seq_one_letter_code
_entity_poly.pdbx_strand_id
1 'polypeptide(L)'
;MTRLLIIFLITIAGIQLASAAQTPIDSIIVIVDEDIISQRELDKRIELIRLDFQQSNRRIPDPDTLKRQVLEVMIVDSILLQEAKNRGLRITDGQLNQMV
;
A
#
# COMPACT_ATOMS: atom_id res chain seq x y z
N MET A 1 -40.19 -44.04 3.16
CA MET A 1 -39.95 -43.15 1.98
C MET A 1 -39.87 -41.67 2.34
N THR A 2 -40.67 -41.17 3.32
CA THR A 2 -40.66 -39.76 3.77
C THR A 2 -39.34 -39.28 4.35
N ARG A 3 -38.55 -40.15 5.00
CA ARG A 3 -37.24 -39.80 5.56
C ARG A 3 -36.13 -39.60 4.52
N LEU A 4 -36.24 -40.22 3.35
CA LEU A 4 -35.30 -40.04 2.25
C LEU A 4 -35.46 -38.65 1.61
N LEU A 5 -36.68 -38.12 1.59
CA LEU A 5 -37.02 -36.80 1.02
C LEU A 5 -36.48 -35.65 1.88
N ILE A 6 -36.45 -35.81 3.21
CA ILE A 6 -35.89 -34.80 4.13
C ILE A 6 -34.37 -34.68 3.98
N ILE A 7 -33.66 -35.79 3.77
CA ILE A 7 -32.21 -35.76 3.57
C ILE A 7 -31.87 -35.05 2.25
N PHE A 8 -32.63 -35.31 1.17
CA PHE A 8 -32.42 -34.65 -0.11
C PHE A 8 -32.66 -33.12 -0.05
N LEU A 9 -33.61 -32.68 0.77
CA LEU A 9 -33.92 -31.25 0.95
C LEU A 9 -32.82 -30.50 1.73
N ILE A 10 -32.12 -31.17 2.66
CA ILE A 10 -31.03 -30.57 3.44
C ILE A 10 -29.77 -30.39 2.58
N THR A 11 -29.51 -31.29 1.62
CA THR A 11 -28.30 -31.21 0.77
C THR A 11 -28.30 -30.01 -0.19
N ILE A 12 -29.48 -29.52 -0.61
CA ILE A 12 -29.60 -28.38 -1.53
C ILE A 12 -29.35 -27.04 -0.81
N ALA A 13 -29.60 -26.95 0.50
CA ALA A 13 -29.42 -25.72 1.28
C ALA A 13 -27.96 -25.39 1.62
N GLY A 14 -27.01 -26.29 1.34
CA GLY A 14 -25.59 -26.13 1.69
C GLY A 14 -24.72 -25.46 0.62
N ILE A 15 -25.25 -25.13 -0.56
CA ILE A 15 -24.47 -24.49 -1.63
C ILE A 15 -24.43 -22.98 -1.35
N GLN A 16 -23.54 -22.57 -0.45
CA GLN A 16 -23.16 -21.17 -0.31
C GLN A 16 -22.41 -20.76 -1.58
N LEU A 17 -23.00 -19.88 -2.39
CA LEU A 17 -22.31 -19.19 -3.47
C LEU A 17 -21.18 -18.36 -2.87
N ALA A 18 -19.95 -18.85 -2.99
CA ALA A 18 -18.76 -18.08 -2.67
C ALA A 18 -18.71 -16.85 -3.58
N SER A 19 -19.17 -15.71 -3.06
CA SER A 19 -19.01 -14.42 -3.72
C SER A 19 -17.55 -14.02 -3.60
N ALA A 20 -16.79 -14.23 -4.68
CA ALA A 20 -15.42 -13.75 -4.77
C ALA A 20 -15.47 -12.20 -4.74
N ALA A 21 -15.09 -11.61 -3.60
CA ALA A 21 -14.95 -10.17 -3.49
C ALA A 21 -13.83 -9.73 -4.45
N GLN A 22 -14.18 -8.89 -5.42
CA GLN A 22 -13.21 -8.32 -6.34
C GLN A 22 -12.27 -7.42 -5.53
N THR A 23 -11.02 -7.84 -5.39
CA THR A 23 -9.98 -7.01 -4.77
C THR A 23 -9.61 -5.90 -5.74
N PRO A 24 -9.71 -4.62 -5.35
CA PRO A 24 -9.28 -3.53 -6.21
C PRO A 24 -7.79 -3.65 -6.49
N ILE A 25 -7.41 -3.58 -7.77
CA ILE A 25 -6.01 -3.51 -8.18
C ILE A 25 -5.50 -2.09 -7.91
N ASP A 26 -4.30 -1.99 -7.34
CA ASP A 26 -3.64 -0.73 -7.10
C ASP A 26 -3.44 0.07 -8.37
N SER A 27 -3.85 1.34 -8.32
CA SER A 27 -3.60 2.27 -9.40
C SER A 27 -2.16 2.78 -9.37
N ILE A 28 -1.53 2.82 -10.54
CA ILE A 28 -0.21 3.41 -10.76
C ILE A 28 -0.39 4.92 -10.92
N ILE A 29 0.36 5.72 -10.15
CA ILE A 29 0.36 7.18 -10.30
C ILE A 29 1.54 7.61 -11.18
N VAL A 30 2.74 7.10 -10.89
CA VAL A 30 3.99 7.49 -11.57
C VAL A 30 4.91 6.29 -11.75
N ILE A 31 5.65 6.28 -12.86
CA ILE A 31 6.75 5.33 -13.12
C ILE A 31 8.05 6.15 -13.07
N VAL A 32 9.03 5.67 -12.31
CA VAL A 32 10.33 6.33 -12.09
C VAL A 32 11.43 5.33 -12.44
N ASP A 33 11.93 5.41 -13.67
CA ASP A 33 12.88 4.45 -14.25
C ASP A 33 12.40 2.99 -14.10
N GLU A 34 13.00 2.24 -13.17
CA GLU A 34 12.70 0.82 -12.91
C GLU A 34 11.66 0.61 -11.79
N ASP A 35 11.22 1.67 -11.12
CA ASP A 35 10.33 1.63 -9.96
C ASP A 35 8.97 2.28 -10.22
N ILE A 36 7.95 1.90 -9.44
CA ILE A 36 6.57 2.34 -9.62
C ILE A 36 6.02 2.90 -8.31
N ILE A 37 5.54 4.14 -8.35
CA ILE A 37 4.85 4.78 -7.23
C ILE A 37 3.34 4.55 -7.39
N SER A 38 2.77 3.76 -6.48
CA SER A 38 1.34 3.43 -6.46
C SER A 38 0.50 4.42 -5.64
N GLN A 39 -0.80 4.40 -5.86
CA GLN A 39 -1.77 5.20 -5.10
C GLN A 39 -1.72 4.89 -3.61
N ARG A 40 -1.71 3.61 -3.24
CA ARG A 40 -1.62 3.22 -1.83
C ARG A 40 -0.35 3.71 -1.17
N GLU A 41 0.78 3.72 -1.87
CA GLU A 41 2.05 4.16 -1.31
C GLU A 41 2.07 5.67 -1.06
N LEU A 42 1.57 6.45 -2.01
CA LEU A 42 1.41 7.90 -1.84
C LEU A 42 0.48 8.23 -0.66
N ASP A 43 -0.66 7.54 -0.58
CA ASP A 43 -1.65 7.79 0.47
C ASP A 43 -1.08 7.48 1.87
N LYS A 44 -0.34 6.37 2.01
CA LYS A 44 0.39 6.04 3.25
C LYS A 44 1.40 7.12 3.63
N ARG A 45 2.20 7.60 2.67
CA ARG A 45 3.21 8.63 2.93
C ARG A 45 2.57 9.95 3.36
N ILE A 46 1.46 10.33 2.73
CA ILE A 46 0.66 11.50 3.11
C ILE A 46 0.11 11.35 4.52
N GLU A 47 -0.40 10.16 4.89
CA GLU A 47 -0.91 9.90 6.24
C GLU A 47 0.18 10.08 7.30
N LEU A 48 1.36 9.50 7.10
CA LEU A 48 2.49 9.65 8.02
C LEU A 48 2.88 11.11 8.22
N ILE A 49 2.95 11.87 7.12
CA ILE A 49 3.27 13.30 7.18
C ILE A 49 2.15 14.07 7.90
N ARG A 50 0.88 13.74 7.63
CA ARG A 50 -0.24 14.37 8.33
C ARG A 50 -0.17 14.16 9.84
N LEU A 51 0.20 12.96 10.30
CA LEU A 51 0.45 12.69 11.72
C LEU A 51 1.57 13.57 12.28
N ASP A 52 2.69 13.71 11.57
CA ASP A 52 3.80 14.59 12.00
C ASP A 52 3.37 16.06 12.14
N PHE A 53 2.57 16.57 11.20
CA PHE A 53 2.03 17.92 11.28
C PHE A 53 1.10 18.11 12.48
N GLN A 54 0.24 17.12 12.76
CA GLN A 54 -0.64 17.11 13.93
C GLN A 54 0.16 17.11 15.23
N GLN A 55 1.22 16.30 15.32
CA GLN A 55 2.09 16.24 16.50
C GLN A 55 2.90 17.52 16.69
N SER A 56 3.38 18.11 15.60
CA SER A 56 4.17 19.35 15.61
C SER A 56 3.32 20.62 15.76
N ASN A 57 2.00 20.49 15.88
CA ASN A 57 1.03 21.59 15.95
C ASN A 57 1.18 22.62 14.81
N ARG A 58 1.60 22.16 13.62
CA ARG A 58 1.80 22.98 12.43
C ARG A 58 0.53 22.96 11.57
N ARG A 59 0.30 24.04 10.83
CA ARG A 59 -0.81 24.07 9.86
C ARG A 59 -0.51 23.10 8.71
N ILE A 60 -1.43 22.19 8.46
CA ILE A 60 -1.38 21.27 7.33
C ILE A 60 -1.64 22.09 6.05
N PRO A 61 -0.80 21.95 5.00
CA PRO A 61 -1.05 22.57 3.70
C PRO A 61 -2.36 22.09 3.05
N ASP A 62 -2.77 22.75 1.98
CA ASP A 62 -3.89 22.28 1.16
C ASP A 62 -3.66 20.83 0.66
N PRO A 63 -4.67 19.95 0.65
CA PRO A 63 -4.51 18.54 0.27
C PRO A 63 -3.85 18.32 -1.10
N ASP A 64 -4.17 19.13 -2.10
CA ASP A 64 -3.60 18.98 -3.45
C ASP A 64 -2.14 19.42 -3.49
N THR A 65 -1.82 20.47 -2.72
CA THR A 65 -0.44 20.95 -2.56
C THR A 65 0.41 19.93 -1.82
N LEU A 66 -0.12 19.39 -0.72
CA LEU A 66 0.55 18.35 0.06
C LEU A 66 0.79 17.10 -0.79
N LYS A 67 -0.23 16.63 -1.50
CA LYS A 67 -0.11 15.46 -2.38
C LYS A 67 0.99 15.64 -3.43
N ARG A 68 1.05 16.82 -4.07
CA ARG A 68 2.09 17.15 -5.05
C ARG A 68 3.48 17.16 -4.44
N GLN A 69 3.64 17.82 -3.29
CA GLN A 69 4.92 17.91 -2.60
C GLN A 69 5.43 16.53 -2.16
N VAL A 70 4.54 15.70 -1.62
CA VAL A 70 4.91 14.35 -1.20
C VAL A 70 5.31 13.50 -2.39
N LEU A 71 4.56 13.57 -3.49
CA LEU A 71 4.89 12.83 -4.71
C LEU A 71 6.27 13.25 -5.28
N GLU A 72 6.57 14.54 -5.29
CA GLU A 72 7.85 15.06 -5.76
C GLU A 72 9.01 14.52 -4.91
N VAL A 73 8.88 14.55 -3.58
CA VAL A 73 9.87 13.96 -2.66
C VAL A 73 10.02 12.46 -2.91
N MET A 74 8.93 11.73 -3.11
CA MET A 74 8.97 10.28 -3.38
C MET A 74 9.70 9.94 -4.69
N ILE A 75 9.53 10.75 -5.73
CA ILE A 75 10.24 10.56 -7.00
C ILE A 75 11.74 10.74 -6.79
N VAL A 76 12.15 11.82 -6.12
CA VAL A 76 13.57 12.09 -5.83
C VAL A 76 14.17 11.00 -4.96
N ASP A 77 13.46 10.58 -3.91
CA ASP A 77 13.88 9.49 -3.02
C ASP A 77 14.07 8.18 -3.81
N SER A 78 13.15 7.84 -4.72
CA SER A 78 13.28 6.63 -5.55
C SER A 78 14.51 6.69 -6.44
N ILE A 79 14.75 7.83 -7.11
CA ILE A 79 15.95 8.02 -7.95
C ILE A 79 17.23 7.86 -7.12
N LEU A 80 17.29 8.48 -5.95
CA LEU A 80 18.47 8.38 -5.07
C LEU A 80 18.70 6.95 -4.57
N LEU A 81 17.64 6.22 -4.23
CA LEU A 81 17.72 4.83 -3.83
C LEU A 81 18.19 3.93 -4.98
N GLN A 82 17.73 4.18 -6.20
CA GLN A 82 18.19 3.47 -7.39
C GLN A 82 19.67 3.75 -7.65
N GLU A 83 20.10 5.00 -7.57
CA GLU A 83 21.51 5.37 -7.74
C GLU A 83 22.40 4.76 -6.65
N ALA A 84 21.93 4.72 -5.40
CA ALA A 84 22.65 4.05 -4.31
C ALA A 84 22.83 2.55 -4.61
N LYS A 85 21.78 1.87 -5.09
CA LYS A 85 21.84 0.46 -5.51
C LYS A 85 22.81 0.28 -6.68
N ASN A 86 22.78 1.16 -7.67
CA ASN A 86 23.68 1.13 -8.84
C ASN A 86 25.15 1.28 -8.44
N ARG A 87 25.44 2.07 -7.41
CA ARG A 87 26.79 2.22 -6.83
C ARG A 87 27.19 1.08 -5.89
N GLY A 88 26.35 0.06 -5.73
CA GLY A 88 26.61 -1.08 -4.85
C GLY A 88 26.47 -0.77 -3.35
N LEU A 89 25.87 0.37 -2.98
CA LEU A 89 25.56 0.69 -1.59
C LEU A 89 24.38 -0.20 -1.15
N ARG A 90 24.68 -1.19 -0.31
CA ARG A 90 23.69 -2.11 0.27
C ARG A 90 23.86 -2.07 1.79
N ILE A 91 22.77 -1.79 2.51
CA ILE A 91 22.75 -1.92 3.96
C ILE A 91 22.66 -3.41 4.27
N THR A 92 23.64 -3.94 4.98
CA THR A 92 23.61 -5.34 5.46
C THR A 92 22.81 -5.42 6.74
N ASP A 93 22.11 -6.53 6.99
CA ASP A 93 21.26 -6.70 8.19
C ASP A 93 22.04 -6.51 9.50
N GLY A 94 23.35 -6.81 9.50
CA GLY A 94 24.24 -6.56 10.63
C GLY A 94 24.44 -5.07 10.95
N GLN A 95 24.35 -4.19 9.94
CA GLN A 95 24.39 -2.74 10.13
C GLN A 95 23.02 -2.20 10.57
N LEU A 96 21.92 -2.83 10.14
CA LEU A 96 20.57 -2.43 10.52
C LEU A 96 20.31 -2.66 12.02
N ASN A 97 20.76 -3.78 12.57
CA ASN A 97 20.62 -4.10 13.99
C ASN A 97 21.42 -3.17 14.93
N GLN A 98 22.33 -2.34 14.40
CA GLN A 98 23.06 -1.36 15.20
C GLN A 98 22.34 0.00 15.29
N MET A 99 21.26 0.20 14.54
CA MET A 99 20.54 1.48 14.43
C MET A 99 19.16 1.47 15.11
N VAL A 100 18.80 0.40 15.82
CA VAL A 100 17.55 0.23 16.60
C VAL A 100 17.91 0.01 18.06
#